data_AF-A0A7Z0TSY5-F1
#
_entry.id   AF-A0A7Z0TSY5-F1
#
_cell.length_a   1.000
_cell.length_b   1.000
_cell.length_c   1.000
_cell.angle_alpha   90.00
_cell.angle_beta   90.00
_cell.angle_gamma   90.00
#
_symmetry.space_group_name_H-M   'P 1'
#
loop_
_entity.id
_entity.type
_entity.pdbx_description
1 polymer ?
#
loop_
_entity_poly.entity_id
_entity_poly.type
_entity_poly.pdbx_seq_one_letter_code
_entity_poly.pdbx_strand_id
1 'polypeptide(L)'
;MNDQHSIDDARLIVLLHAYLAARYRWQSRADWHDVVIGLPTPGLDLHYPHAPSYGLLSAWNPHSTQRAATENRRADKALDAELAATGLPYIPAFASAADRSWREPSWIVFGMPLTDFDGLARRYGQLGTLWWARERAVRLRMDARRPDGLEGDCDVDWLR
;
A
#
# COMPACT_ATOMS: atom_id res chain seq x y z
N MET A 1 0.71 0.06 -29.31
CA MET A 1 -0.51 -0.63 -28.84
C MET A 1 -0.06 -1.79 -28.00
N ASN A 2 0.07 -1.57 -26.68
CA ASN A 2 0.31 -2.66 -25.74
C ASN A 2 -1.01 -2.89 -25.02
N ASP A 3 -1.68 -3.99 -25.36
CA ASP A 3 -2.73 -4.57 -24.53
C ASP A 3 -2.11 -5.03 -23.22
N GLN A 4 -1.98 -4.08 -22.30
CA GLN A 4 -1.77 -4.35 -20.89
C GLN A 4 -2.95 -5.23 -20.48
N HIS A 5 -2.68 -6.51 -20.18
CA HIS A 5 -3.72 -7.45 -19.77
C HIS A 5 -4.55 -6.81 -18.66
N SER A 6 -5.77 -6.39 -18.99
CA SER A 6 -6.75 -6.00 -17.99
C SER A 6 -6.85 -7.19 -17.05
N ILE A 7 -6.58 -6.96 -15.77
CA ILE A 7 -6.91 -7.96 -14.77
C ILE A 7 -8.40 -8.26 -14.93
N ASP A 8 -8.76 -9.53 -15.06
CA ASP A 8 -10.17 -9.89 -15.13
C ASP A 8 -10.84 -9.61 -13.78
N ASP A 9 -12.14 -9.31 -13.80
CA ASP A 9 -12.88 -8.90 -12.61
C ASP A 9 -12.86 -9.98 -11.52
N ALA A 10 -12.85 -11.26 -11.89
CA ALA A 10 -12.81 -12.36 -10.93
C ALA A 10 -11.49 -12.37 -10.15
N ARG A 11 -10.35 -12.25 -10.84
CA ARG A 11 -9.03 -12.13 -10.22
C ARG A 11 -8.92 -10.85 -9.42
N LEU A 12 -9.48 -9.74 -9.90
CA LEU A 12 -9.48 -8.46 -9.18
C LEU A 12 -10.23 -8.56 -7.85
N ILE A 13 -11.41 -9.20 -7.82
CA ILE A 13 -12.19 -9.44 -6.61
C ILE A 13 -11.42 -10.33 -5.61
N VAL A 14 -10.77 -11.39 -6.10
CA VAL A 14 -9.91 -12.25 -5.26
C VAL A 14 -8.78 -11.44 -4.62
N LEU A 15 -8.09 -10.61 -5.41
CA LEU A 15 -7.02 -9.77 -4.89
C LEU A 15 -7.53 -8.69 -3.92
N LEU A 16 -8.68 -8.09 -4.20
CA LEU A 16 -9.33 -7.15 -3.28
C LEU A 16 -9.55 -7.79 -1.91
N HIS A 17 -10.14 -8.98 -1.85
CA HIS A 17 -10.33 -9.69 -0.60
C HIS A 17 -9.01 -10.03 0.08
N ALA A 18 -7.97 -10.39 -0.67
CA ALA A 18 -6.64 -10.62 -0.12
C ALA A 18 -6.04 -9.34 0.50
N TYR A 19 -6.21 -8.18 -0.15
CA TYR A 19 -5.76 -6.89 0.37
C TYR A 19 -6.52 -6.47 1.64
N LEU A 20 -7.84 -6.66 1.66
CA LEU A 20 -8.67 -6.36 2.83
C LEU A 20 -8.37 -7.29 4.01
N ALA A 21 -8.01 -8.55 3.75
CA ALA A 21 -7.66 -9.53 4.77
C ALA A 21 -6.18 -9.48 5.22
N ALA A 22 -5.33 -8.76 4.50
CA ALA A 22 -3.91 -8.67 4.81
C ALA A 22 -3.66 -7.91 6.12
N ARG A 23 -2.55 -8.25 6.79
CA ARG A 23 -2.07 -7.54 7.96
C ARG A 23 -0.99 -6.56 7.56
N TYR A 24 -1.23 -5.28 7.79
CA TYR A 24 -0.29 -4.20 7.56
C TYR A 24 0.29 -3.73 8.88
N ARG A 25 1.60 -3.48 8.92
CA ARG A 25 2.27 -3.00 10.13
C ARG A 25 3.33 -1.97 9.84
N TRP A 26 3.52 -1.06 10.79
CA TRP A 26 4.59 -0.07 10.79
C TRP A 26 5.51 -0.25 11.98
N GLN A 27 6.77 0.18 11.84
CA GLN A 27 7.78 0.03 12.88
C GLN A 27 7.88 1.29 13.76
N SER A 28 7.83 1.09 15.08
CA SER A 28 8.20 2.10 16.08
C SER A 28 9.28 1.50 16.99
N ARG A 29 10.49 2.05 16.98
CA ARG A 29 11.64 1.47 17.70
C ARG A 29 11.82 -0.01 17.33
N ALA A 30 11.62 -0.93 18.28
CA ALA A 30 11.74 -2.38 18.09
C ALA A 30 10.38 -3.07 17.88
N ASP A 31 9.27 -2.34 17.99
CA ASP A 31 7.91 -2.88 17.98
C ASP A 31 7.21 -2.64 16.64
N TRP A 32 6.26 -3.54 16.34
CA TRP A 32 5.43 -3.47 15.15
C TRP A 32 3.98 -3.22 15.53
N HIS A 33 3.38 -2.20 14.96
CA HIS A 33 2.01 -1.77 15.25
C HIS A 33 1.12 -1.96 14.02
N ASP A 34 -0.12 -2.40 14.24
CA ASP A 34 -1.06 -2.70 13.15
C ASP A 34 -1.56 -1.41 12.47
N VAL A 35 -1.76 -1.49 11.16
CA VAL A 35 -2.55 -0.55 10.33
C VAL A 35 -3.76 -1.33 9.83
N VAL A 36 -4.96 -0.85 10.12
CA VAL A 36 -6.21 -1.56 9.82
C VAL A 36 -7.06 -0.69 8.90
N ILE A 37 -7.38 -1.23 7.71
CA ILE A 37 -8.27 -0.57 6.74
C ILE A 37 -9.62 -0.27 7.41
N GLY A 38 -10.17 0.93 7.18
CA GLY A 38 -11.41 1.40 7.78
C GLY A 38 -11.27 1.97 9.20
N LEU A 39 -10.11 1.83 9.85
CA LEU A 39 -9.85 2.41 11.17
C LEU A 39 -8.78 3.51 11.10
N PRO A 40 -8.83 4.53 11.98
CA PRO A 40 -7.72 5.46 12.13
C PRO A 40 -6.49 4.79 12.74
N THR A 41 -5.33 5.45 12.65
CA THR A 41 -4.06 4.98 13.26
C THR A 41 -3.55 5.92 14.36
N PRO A 42 -4.19 5.98 15.55
CA PRO A 42 -3.81 6.93 16.61
C PRO A 42 -2.34 6.83 17.03
N GLY A 43 -1.74 5.64 16.94
CA GLY A 43 -0.31 5.45 17.21
C GLY A 43 0.57 6.33 16.31
N LEU A 44 0.33 6.34 15.00
CA LEU A 44 1.07 7.21 14.08
C LEU A 44 0.79 8.68 14.38
N ASP A 45 -0.47 9.04 14.63
CA ASP A 45 -0.86 10.43 14.90
C ASP A 45 -0.23 11.00 16.17
N LEU A 46 -0.03 10.17 17.19
CA LEU A 46 0.65 10.54 18.44
C LEU A 46 2.16 10.60 18.26
N HIS A 47 2.75 9.68 17.50
CA HIS A 47 4.20 9.64 17.26
C HIS A 47 4.67 10.74 16.29
N TYR A 48 3.81 11.14 15.35
CA TYR A 48 4.12 12.08 14.28
C TYR A 48 3.05 13.17 14.17
N PRO A 49 2.91 14.06 15.18
CA PRO A 49 1.81 15.03 15.27
C PRO A 49 1.80 16.07 14.15
N HIS A 50 2.91 16.23 13.42
CA HIS A 50 3.05 17.17 12.31
C HIS A 50 2.82 16.54 10.93
N ALA A 51 2.66 15.22 10.83
CA ALA A 51 2.40 14.56 9.56
C ALA A 51 0.92 14.76 9.16
N PRO A 52 0.62 15.36 7.99
CA PRO A 52 -0.77 15.60 7.59
C PRO A 52 -1.43 14.35 6.97
N SER A 53 -0.63 13.40 6.48
CA SER A 53 -1.08 12.18 5.82
C SER A 53 -0.01 11.10 5.87
N TYR A 54 -0.42 9.87 5.57
CA TYR A 54 0.42 8.70 5.49
C TYR A 54 0.06 7.88 4.25
N GLY A 55 1.05 7.33 3.58
CA GLY A 55 0.86 6.41 2.46
C GLY A 55 1.74 5.18 2.61
N LEU A 56 1.15 3.98 2.58
CA LEU A 56 1.85 2.70 2.64
C LEU A 56 1.95 2.08 1.23
N LEU A 57 3.17 1.82 0.77
CA LEU A 57 3.42 1.16 -0.50
C LEU A 57 4.61 0.18 -0.43
N SER A 58 4.57 -0.85 -1.26
CA SER A 58 5.69 -1.76 -1.51
C SER A 58 6.23 -1.56 -2.92
N ALA A 59 7.36 -2.19 -3.21
CA ALA A 59 7.86 -2.42 -4.57
C ALA A 59 7.83 -3.91 -4.96
N TRP A 60 7.36 -4.78 -4.06
CA TRP A 60 7.35 -6.21 -4.25
C TRP A 60 6.16 -6.63 -5.12
N ASN A 61 6.36 -7.72 -5.86
CA ASN A 61 5.31 -8.44 -6.59
C ASN A 61 4.35 -7.53 -7.37
N PRO A 62 4.84 -6.69 -8.30
CA PRO A 62 4.00 -5.76 -9.05
C PRO A 62 2.81 -6.46 -9.70
N HIS A 63 1.63 -5.83 -9.60
CA HIS A 63 0.32 -6.35 -9.99
C HIS A 63 -0.05 -7.66 -9.29
N SER A 64 0.40 -7.80 -8.02
CA SER A 64 0.28 -9.02 -7.21
C SER A 64 0.82 -10.26 -7.92
N THR A 65 1.84 -10.09 -8.76
CA THR A 65 2.46 -11.17 -9.53
C THR A 65 3.81 -11.48 -8.91
N GLN A 66 3.97 -12.70 -8.39
CA GLN A 66 5.16 -13.13 -7.68
C GLN A 66 6.43 -12.94 -8.54
N ARG A 67 7.45 -12.33 -7.95
CA ARG A 67 8.78 -12.15 -8.55
C ARG A 67 9.86 -12.90 -7.78
N ALA A 68 11.03 -13.02 -8.38
CA ALA A 68 12.18 -13.58 -7.67
C ALA A 68 12.56 -12.65 -6.51
N ALA A 69 12.97 -13.22 -5.39
CA ALA A 69 13.32 -12.45 -4.20
C ALA A 69 14.45 -11.43 -4.45
N THR A 70 15.36 -11.71 -5.38
CA THR A 70 16.42 -10.79 -5.81
C THR A 70 15.87 -9.59 -6.57
N GLU A 71 14.87 -9.79 -7.43
CA GLU A 71 14.21 -8.71 -8.17
C GLU A 71 13.42 -7.81 -7.21
N ASN A 72 12.66 -8.43 -6.30
CA ASN A 72 11.91 -7.72 -5.27
C ASN A 72 12.83 -6.87 -4.36
N ARG A 73 13.96 -7.41 -3.90
CA ARG A 73 14.94 -6.63 -3.12
C ARG A 73 15.56 -5.48 -3.90
N ARG A 74 15.80 -5.66 -5.20
CA ARG A 74 16.31 -4.59 -6.07
C ARG A 74 15.27 -3.47 -6.24
N ALA A 75 14.01 -3.84 -6.44
CA ALA A 75 12.91 -2.89 -6.57
C ALA A 75 12.67 -2.13 -5.25
N ASP A 76 12.72 -2.82 -4.11
CA ASP A 76 12.61 -2.22 -2.77
C ASP A 76 13.72 -1.21 -2.48
N LYS A 77 14.97 -1.54 -2.84
CA LYS A 77 16.09 -0.58 -2.73
C LYS A 77 15.92 0.64 -3.65
N ALA A 78 15.34 0.44 -4.84
CA ALA A 78 15.05 1.55 -5.73
C ALA A 78 13.96 2.47 -5.15
N LEU A 79 12.91 1.88 -4.56
CA LEU A 79 11.86 2.61 -3.88
C LEU A 79 12.39 3.39 -2.69
N ASP A 80 13.21 2.78 -1.84
CA ASP A 80 13.88 3.45 -0.71
C ASP A 80 14.71 4.67 -1.19
N ALA A 81 15.50 4.50 -2.25
CA ALA A 81 16.28 5.61 -2.82
C ALA A 81 15.39 6.73 -3.40
N GLU A 82 14.26 6.39 -4.02
CA GLU A 82 13.31 7.37 -4.56
C GLU A 82 12.56 8.10 -3.43
N LEU A 83 12.16 7.40 -2.37
CA LEU A 83 11.59 8.00 -1.16
C LEU A 83 12.58 8.95 -0.50
N ALA A 84 13.84 8.55 -0.34
CA ALA A 84 14.91 9.41 0.19
C ALA A 84 15.07 10.70 -0.64
N ALA A 85 14.97 10.60 -1.97
CA ALA A 85 15.08 11.76 -2.87
C ALA A 85 13.92 12.76 -2.74
N THR A 86 12.77 12.35 -2.18
CA THR A 86 11.65 13.27 -1.94
C THR A 86 11.91 14.26 -0.79
N GLY A 87 12.84 13.93 0.12
CA GLY A 87 13.06 14.67 1.36
C GLY A 87 11.93 14.55 2.39
N LEU A 88 10.89 13.75 2.11
CA LEU A 88 9.81 13.49 3.05
C LEU A 88 10.22 12.43 4.08
N PRO A 89 9.73 12.50 5.33
CA PRO A 89 9.91 11.44 6.29
C PRO A 89 9.23 10.15 5.83
N TYR A 90 9.87 9.01 6.05
CA TYR A 90 9.29 7.69 5.82
C TYR A 90 9.87 6.67 6.79
N ILE A 91 9.12 5.59 7.03
CA ILE A 91 9.50 4.52 7.97
C ILE A 91 9.25 3.13 7.39
N PRO A 92 9.96 2.09 7.87
CA PRO A 92 9.70 0.71 7.49
C PRO A 92 8.29 0.24 7.88
N ALA A 93 7.72 -0.55 6.98
CA ALA A 93 6.45 -1.24 7.15
C ALA A 93 6.53 -2.65 6.54
N PHE A 94 5.48 -3.43 6.71
CA PHE A 94 5.28 -4.63 5.90
C PHE A 94 3.79 -4.95 5.74
N ALA A 95 3.48 -5.71 4.70
CA ALA A 95 2.23 -6.43 4.55
C ALA A 95 2.47 -7.94 4.70
N SER A 96 1.47 -8.68 5.13
CA SER A 96 1.53 -10.15 5.26
C SER A 96 0.14 -10.76 5.18
N ALA A 97 0.06 -12.04 4.80
CA ALA A 97 -1.18 -12.78 4.98
C ALA A 97 -1.51 -12.96 6.46
N ALA A 98 -2.81 -13.05 6.76
CA ALA A 98 -3.30 -13.39 8.09
C ALA A 98 -2.75 -14.74 8.60
N ASP A 99 -2.56 -15.72 7.71
CA ASP A 99 -2.00 -17.04 8.00
C ASP A 99 -0.46 -17.08 8.02
N ARG A 100 0.20 -15.94 7.77
CA ARG A 100 1.67 -15.78 7.70
C ARG A 100 2.35 -16.58 6.59
N SER A 101 1.62 -17.09 5.61
CA SER A 101 2.18 -17.78 4.43
C SER A 101 3.10 -16.87 3.60
N TRP A 102 2.88 -15.56 3.65
CA TRP A 102 3.73 -14.56 3.01
C TRP A 102 3.89 -13.31 3.88
N ARG A 103 5.01 -12.62 3.67
CA ARG A 103 5.32 -11.30 4.23
C ARG A 103 6.19 -10.53 3.24
N GLU A 104 5.83 -9.28 2.97
CA GLU A 104 6.59 -8.42 2.07
C GLU A 104 6.94 -7.08 2.74
N PRO A 105 8.19 -6.62 2.65
CA PRO A 105 8.59 -5.27 3.05
C PRO A 105 7.78 -4.19 2.33
N SER A 106 7.50 -3.10 3.05
CA SER A 106 6.87 -1.89 2.52
C SER A 106 7.38 -0.68 3.28
N TRP A 107 6.92 0.51 2.88
CA TRP A 107 7.27 1.79 3.47
C TRP A 107 6.02 2.59 3.76
N ILE A 108 6.02 3.37 4.84
CA ILE A 108 5.04 4.45 5.05
C ILE A 108 5.75 5.78 4.84
N VAL A 109 5.29 6.57 3.87
CA VAL A 109 5.76 7.94 3.61
C VAL A 109 4.78 8.98 4.16
N PHE A 110 5.30 10.05 4.73
CA PHE A 110 4.51 11.04 5.48
C PHE A 110 4.33 12.31 4.66
N GLY A 111 3.11 12.83 4.61
CA GLY A 111 2.82 14.12 3.98
C GLY A 111 3.00 14.16 2.46
N MET A 112 3.20 13.03 1.79
CA MET A 112 3.25 12.97 0.33
C MET A 112 1.87 13.36 -0.25
N PRO A 113 1.81 14.29 -1.22
CA PRO A 113 0.57 14.60 -1.92
C PRO A 113 -0.03 13.35 -2.55
N LEU A 114 -1.35 13.19 -2.45
CA LEU A 114 -2.05 11.98 -2.88
C LEU A 114 -1.78 11.61 -4.35
N THR A 115 -1.74 12.62 -5.23
CA THR A 115 -1.44 12.43 -6.66
C THR A 115 -0.04 11.90 -6.89
N ASP A 116 0.94 12.35 -6.11
CA ASP A 116 2.34 11.94 -6.23
C ASP A 116 2.52 10.52 -5.69
N PHE A 117 1.82 10.20 -4.61
CA PHE A 117 1.75 8.86 -4.03
C PHE A 117 1.17 7.85 -5.02
N ASP A 118 0.02 8.15 -5.63
CA ASP A 118 -0.58 7.28 -6.65
C ASP A 118 0.31 7.15 -7.89
N GLY A 119 1.01 8.23 -8.26
CA GLY A 119 2.01 8.21 -9.32
C GLY A 119 3.16 7.27 -9.00
N LEU A 120 3.69 7.33 -7.78
CA LEU A 120 4.77 6.47 -7.29
C LEU A 120 4.32 5.00 -7.25
N ALA A 121 3.17 4.72 -6.65
CA ALA A 121 2.58 3.37 -6.58
C ALA A 121 2.46 2.73 -7.98
N ARG A 122 1.99 3.49 -8.97
CA ARG A 122 1.90 3.04 -10.36
C ARG A 122 3.24 2.75 -11.01
N ARG A 123 4.28 3.57 -10.74
CA ARG A 123 5.65 3.30 -11.25
C ARG A 123 6.21 1.97 -10.75
N TYR A 124 5.89 1.60 -9.51
CA TYR A 124 6.25 0.31 -8.92
C TYR A 124 5.21 -0.80 -9.18
N GLY A 125 4.23 -0.53 -10.04
CA GLY A 125 3.21 -1.49 -10.45
C GLY A 125 2.35 -2.00 -9.30
N GLN A 126 2.16 -1.22 -8.24
CA GLN A 126 1.36 -1.65 -7.10
C GLN A 126 -0.12 -1.58 -7.44
N LEU A 127 -0.81 -2.72 -7.33
CA LEU A 127 -2.27 -2.80 -7.55
C LEU A 127 -3.04 -2.27 -6.35
N GLY A 128 -2.59 -2.59 -5.13
CA GLY A 128 -3.18 -2.14 -3.87
C GLY A 128 -2.15 -1.40 -3.03
N THR A 129 -2.49 -0.21 -2.56
CA THR A 129 -1.70 0.59 -1.58
C THR A 129 -2.63 1.17 -0.53
N LEU A 130 -2.11 1.67 0.59
CA LEU A 130 -2.94 2.34 1.59
C LEU A 130 -2.60 3.83 1.66
N TRP A 131 -3.61 4.66 1.85
CA TRP A 131 -3.40 6.09 2.12
C TRP A 131 -4.48 6.63 3.05
N TRP A 132 -4.09 7.56 3.92
CA TRP A 132 -5.04 8.29 4.76
C TRP A 132 -4.48 9.62 5.22
N ALA A 133 -5.38 10.57 5.44
CA ALA A 133 -5.06 11.78 6.17
C ALA A 133 -4.98 11.48 7.68
N ARG A 134 -4.24 12.31 8.41
CA ARG A 134 -4.17 12.26 9.88
C ARG A 134 -5.57 12.24 10.51
N GLU A 135 -5.76 11.44 11.55
CA GLU A 135 -7.04 11.22 12.26
C GLU A 135 -8.20 10.68 11.38
N ARG A 136 -7.93 10.27 10.14
CA ARG A 136 -8.92 9.64 9.25
C ARG A 136 -8.70 8.14 9.16
N ALA A 137 -9.75 7.42 8.77
CA ALA A 137 -9.69 6.00 8.52
C ALA A 137 -8.72 5.68 7.36
N VAL A 138 -7.98 4.59 7.51
CA VAL A 138 -7.11 4.02 6.47
C VAL A 138 -7.96 3.60 5.27
N ARG A 139 -7.60 4.07 4.07
CA ARG A 139 -8.25 3.69 2.80
C ARG A 139 -7.36 2.75 2.02
N LEU A 140 -7.94 1.67 1.49
CA LEU A 140 -7.30 0.86 0.45
C LEU A 140 -7.45 1.59 -0.89
N ARG A 141 -6.37 1.71 -1.65
CA ARG A 141 -6.35 2.32 -2.97
C ARG A 141 -6.06 1.26 -4.02
N MET A 142 -7.01 1.05 -4.92
CA MET A 142 -6.91 0.05 -5.99
C MET A 142 -6.66 0.73 -7.34
N ASP A 143 -5.50 0.48 -7.95
CA ASP A 143 -5.17 0.95 -9.32
C ASP A 143 -5.89 0.09 -10.38
N ALA A 144 -7.21 0.06 -10.30
CA ALA A 144 -8.10 -0.66 -11.19
C ALA A 144 -9.47 0.04 -11.26
N ARG A 145 -10.26 -0.35 -12.27
CA ARG A 145 -11.66 0.07 -12.35
C ARG A 145 -12.45 -0.75 -11.34
N ARG A 146 -13.42 -0.13 -10.67
CA ARG A 146 -14.36 -0.83 -9.78
C ARG A 146 -15.15 -1.90 -10.57
N PRO A 147 -15.14 -3.18 -10.14
CA PRO A 147 -16.01 -4.20 -10.72
C PRO A 147 -17.50 -3.86 -10.54
N ASP A 148 -18.31 -4.18 -11.55
CA ASP A 148 -19.76 -3.97 -11.49
C ASP A 148 -20.39 -4.91 -10.45
N GLY A 149 -21.36 -4.41 -9.67
CA GLY A 149 -22.07 -5.22 -8.67
C GLY A 149 -21.26 -5.61 -7.42
N LEU A 150 -20.04 -5.09 -7.25
CA LEU A 150 -19.25 -5.32 -6.04
C LEU A 150 -19.94 -4.71 -4.80
N GLU A 151 -19.92 -5.44 -3.69
CA GLU A 151 -20.35 -4.99 -2.37
C GLU A 151 -19.18 -5.03 -1.37
N GLY A 152 -19.29 -4.29 -0.26
CA GLY A 152 -18.29 -4.35 0.82
C GLY A 152 -17.00 -3.57 0.57
N ASP A 153 -16.97 -2.67 -0.41
CA ASP A 153 -15.81 -1.85 -0.75
C ASP A 153 -15.85 -0.44 -0.14
N CYS A 154 -16.55 -0.28 1.00
CA CYS A 154 -16.76 1.04 1.62
C CYS A 154 -15.46 1.76 1.98
N ASP A 155 -14.38 1.01 2.25
CA ASP A 155 -13.04 1.51 2.59
C ASP A 155 -12.05 1.50 1.42
N VAL A 156 -12.55 1.39 0.20
CA VAL A 156 -11.75 1.27 -1.03
C VAL A 156 -11.93 2.50 -1.92
N ASP A 157 -10.81 3.04 -2.40
CA ASP A 157 -10.75 4.06 -3.43
C ASP A 157 -10.29 3.42 -4.74
N TRP A 158 -11.14 3.45 -5.78
CA TRP A 158 -10.82 2.94 -7.12
C TRP A 158 -10.28 4.06 -8.01
N LEU A 159 -9.16 3.82 -8.70
CA LEU A 159 -8.38 4.88 -9.36
C LEU A 159 -8.53 4.94 -10.88
N ARG A 160 -9.29 4.03 -11.51
CA ARG A 160 -9.47 3.94 -12.97
C ARG A 160 -10.92 3.99 -13.41
#